data_AF-A0A2Z7C251-F1
#
_entry.id   AF-A0A2Z7C251-F1
#
_cell.length_a   1.000
_cell.length_b   1.000
_cell.length_c   1.000
_cell.angle_alpha   90.00
_cell.angle_beta   90.00
_cell.angle_gamma   90.00
#
_symmetry.space_group_name_H-M   'P 1'
#
loop_
_entity.id
_entity.type
_entity.pdbx_description
1 polymer ?
#
loop_
_entity_poly.entity_id
_entity_poly.type
_entity_poly.pdbx_seq_one_letter_code
_entity_poly.pdbx_strand_id
1 'polypeptide(L)'
;GFSHAAFTFGFESGLNKSSIDGNLVPPGSLVKVVQKGLQFVEMEANAEIDNDEDDDFTYLQPLDLITKGVDELYKIVKNKKDRKREAREKKLDEATVGATGRVADKEGKDDTKKS
;
A
#
# COMPACT_ATOMS: atom_id res chain seq x y z
N GLY A 1 23.31 -16.98 -14.35
CA GLY A 1 22.69 -18.07 -13.57
C GLY A 1 23.61 -18.46 -12.43
N PHE A 2 23.07 -18.96 -11.31
CA PHE A 2 23.83 -19.28 -10.11
C PHE A 2 24.41 -20.72 -10.16
N SER A 3 25.30 -21.00 -11.12
CA SER A 3 25.75 -22.37 -11.43
C SER A 3 26.42 -23.09 -10.25
N HIS A 4 27.33 -22.41 -9.52
CA HIS A 4 27.98 -23.02 -8.36
C HIS A 4 26.99 -23.32 -7.23
N ALA A 5 26.10 -22.38 -6.91
CA ALA A 5 25.09 -22.57 -5.88
C ALA A 5 24.11 -23.70 -6.25
N ALA A 6 23.68 -23.76 -7.52
CA ALA A 6 22.80 -24.81 -8.01
C ALA A 6 23.44 -26.21 -7.91
N PHE A 7 24.74 -26.32 -8.22
CA PHE A 7 25.47 -27.58 -8.10
C PHE A 7 25.57 -28.04 -6.64
N THR A 8 26.05 -27.18 -5.75
CA THR A 8 26.19 -27.50 -4.33
C THR A 8 24.84 -27.83 -3.70
N PHE A 9 23.83 -26.99 -3.94
CA PHE A 9 22.47 -27.23 -3.45
C PHE A 9 21.89 -28.54 -3.98
N GLY A 10 22.04 -28.84 -5.27
CA GLY A 10 21.53 -30.07 -5.86
C GLY A 10 22.10 -31.33 -5.20
N PHE A 11 23.37 -31.29 -4.79
CA PHE A 11 24.01 -32.38 -4.06
C PHE A 11 23.57 -32.43 -2.59
N GLU A 12 23.67 -31.32 -1.87
CA GLU A 12 23.37 -31.24 -0.43
C GLU A 12 21.89 -31.51 -0.11
N SER A 13 20.97 -31.06 -0.97
CA SER A 13 19.53 -31.30 -0.83
C SER A 13 19.10 -32.70 -1.29
N GLY A 14 20.01 -33.48 -1.89
CA GLY A 14 19.67 -34.77 -2.48
C GLY A 14 18.62 -34.65 -3.58
N LEU A 15 18.65 -33.56 -4.36
CA LEU A 15 17.65 -33.24 -5.38
C LEU A 15 17.47 -34.39 -6.39
N ASN A 16 18.55 -35.13 -6.68
CA ASN A 16 18.56 -36.31 -7.54
C ASN A 16 17.77 -37.52 -6.99
N LYS A 17 17.39 -37.50 -5.71
CA LYS A 17 16.55 -38.51 -5.06
C LYS A 17 15.10 -38.04 -4.86
N SER A 18 14.79 -36.81 -5.26
CA SER A 18 13.44 -36.26 -5.20
C SER A 18 12.53 -36.97 -6.20
N SER A 19 11.26 -37.16 -5.82
CA SER A 19 10.21 -37.68 -6.71
C SER A 19 9.56 -36.60 -7.59
N ILE A 20 10.05 -35.36 -7.52
CA ILE A 20 9.52 -34.22 -8.28
C ILE A 20 9.96 -34.30 -9.74
N ASP A 21 9.01 -34.29 -10.67
CA ASP A 21 9.28 -34.12 -12.10
C ASP A 21 9.47 -32.63 -12.43
N GLY A 22 10.72 -32.27 -12.75
CA GLY A 22 11.09 -30.90 -13.11
C GLY A 22 10.40 -30.37 -14.38
N ASN A 23 9.95 -31.24 -15.28
CA ASN A 23 9.26 -30.82 -16.51
C ASN A 23 7.85 -30.28 -16.22
N LEU A 24 7.26 -30.67 -15.09
CA LEU A 24 5.95 -30.18 -14.65
C LEU A 24 6.06 -28.83 -13.93
N VAL A 25 7.26 -28.35 -13.63
CA VAL A 25 7.49 -27.08 -12.93
C VAL A 25 7.79 -25.98 -13.97
N PRO A 26 6.86 -25.02 -14.19
CA PRO A 26 7.10 -23.93 -15.12
C PRO A 26 8.28 -23.05 -14.70
N PRO A 27 8.97 -22.40 -15.65
CA PRO A 27 10.00 -21.41 -15.34
C PRO A 27 9.45 -20.31 -14.42
N GLY A 28 10.24 -19.92 -13.42
CA GLY A 28 9.87 -18.87 -12.48
C GLY A 28 8.87 -19.28 -11.39
N SER A 29 8.58 -20.57 -11.22
CA SER A 29 7.61 -21.05 -10.22
C SER A 29 7.89 -20.54 -8.80
N LEU A 30 9.15 -20.56 -8.34
CA LEU A 30 9.52 -20.03 -7.02
C LEU A 30 9.16 -18.54 -6.87
N VAL A 31 9.52 -17.72 -7.87
CA VAL A 31 9.22 -16.29 -7.89
C VAL A 31 7.72 -16.06 -7.84
N LYS A 32 6.95 -16.82 -8.62
CA LYS A 32 5.49 -16.72 -8.67
C LYS A 32 4.85 -17.10 -7.33
N VAL A 33 5.32 -18.17 -6.68
CA VAL A 33 4.83 -18.58 -5.35
C VAL A 33 5.08 -17.48 -4.33
N VAL A 34 6.29 -16.91 -4.28
CA VAL A 34 6.63 -15.80 -3.38
C VAL A 34 5.76 -14.57 -3.65
N GLN A 35 5.61 -14.17 -4.92
CA GLN A 35 4.76 -13.04 -5.32
C GLN A 35 3.29 -13.25 -4.91
N LYS A 36 2.75 -14.47 -5.09
CA LYS A 36 1.38 -14.80 -4.69
C LYS A 36 1.22 -14.83 -3.17
N GLY A 37 2.22 -15.30 -2.43
CA GLY A 37 2.23 -15.26 -0.97
C GLY A 37 2.15 -13.83 -0.42
N LEU A 38 2.91 -12.90 -1.00
CA LEU A 38 2.84 -11.48 -0.60
C LEU A 38 1.47 -10.86 -0.90
N GLN A 39 0.89 -11.15 -2.07
CA GLN A 39 -0.47 -10.70 -2.42
C GLN A 39 -1.53 -11.27 -1.47
N PHE A 40 -1.34 -12.50 -1.01
CA PHE A 40 -2.23 -13.14 -0.06
C PHE A 40 -2.21 -12.42 1.30
N VAL A 41 -1.03 -12.13 1.84
CA VAL A 41 -0.87 -11.37 3.10
C VAL A 41 -1.49 -9.97 3.00
N GLU A 42 -1.33 -9.27 1.87
CA GLU A 42 -1.98 -7.97 1.63
C GLU A 42 -3.51 -8.08 1.67
N MET A 43 -4.05 -9.14 1.05
CA MET A 43 -5.49 -9.38 1.04
C MET A 43 -6.04 -9.70 2.44
N GLU A 44 -5.31 -10.49 3.24
CA GLU A 44 -5.68 -10.77 4.63
C GLU A 44 -5.70 -9.48 5.46
N ALA A 45 -4.64 -8.66 5.38
CA ALA A 45 -4.59 -7.37 6.06
C ALA A 45 -5.76 -6.46 5.63
N ASN A 46 -6.01 -6.34 4.33
CA ASN A 46 -7.12 -5.52 3.80
C ASN A 46 -8.50 -6.06 4.19
N ALA A 47 -8.66 -7.37 4.39
CA ALA A 47 -9.89 -7.97 4.88
C ALA A 47 -10.08 -7.79 6.40
N GLU A 48 -9.00 -7.69 7.16
CA GLU A 48 -9.02 -7.38 8.61
C GLU A 48 -9.28 -5.90 8.90
N ILE A 49 -9.05 -5.00 7.92
CA ILE A 49 -9.18 -3.53 8.03
C ILE A 49 -10.64 -3.02 7.89
N ASP A 50 -11.66 -3.88 7.88
CA ASP A 50 -13.07 -3.44 7.90
C ASP A 50 -13.48 -2.72 9.23
N ASN A 51 -12.52 -2.43 10.12
CA ASN A 51 -12.74 -1.80 11.43
C ASN A 51 -11.94 -0.52 11.71
N ASP A 52 -10.92 -0.14 10.92
CA ASP A 52 -10.16 1.10 11.15
C ASP A 52 -9.69 1.75 9.83
N GLU A 53 -10.41 2.78 9.38
CA GLU A 53 -10.19 3.51 8.11
C GLU A 53 -8.81 4.21 7.98
N ASP A 54 -7.98 4.19 9.03
CA ASP A 54 -6.74 4.98 9.11
C ASP A 54 -5.45 4.16 8.86
N ASP A 55 -5.46 2.83 9.02
CA ASP A 55 -4.27 1.96 8.88
C ASP A 55 -4.12 1.41 7.45
N ASP A 56 -3.86 2.35 6.54
CA ASP A 56 -3.59 2.08 5.14
C ASP A 56 -2.18 1.45 5.00
N PHE A 57 -2.08 0.12 5.09
CA PHE A 57 -0.86 -0.65 4.81
C PHE A 57 -0.40 -0.56 3.33
N THR A 58 -1.06 0.28 2.51
CA THR A 58 -0.89 0.45 1.07
C THR A 58 0.31 1.33 0.66
N TYR A 59 1.18 1.71 1.60
CA TYR A 59 2.33 2.55 1.28
C TYR A 59 3.33 1.86 0.35
N LEU A 60 3.41 0.54 0.35
CA LEU A 60 4.30 -0.21 -0.53
C LEU A 60 3.49 -1.10 -1.45
N GLN A 61 3.91 -1.20 -2.70
CA GLN A 61 3.43 -2.26 -3.58
C GLN A 61 4.15 -3.56 -3.22
N PRO A 62 3.50 -4.73 -3.36
CA PRO A 62 4.14 -6.02 -3.06
C PRO A 62 5.49 -6.23 -3.77
N LEU A 63 5.60 -5.71 -5.00
CA LEU A 63 6.84 -5.81 -5.78
C LEU A 63 7.95 -4.91 -5.22
N ASP A 64 7.62 -3.81 -4.55
CA ASP A 64 8.60 -2.93 -3.90
C ASP A 64 9.40 -3.74 -2.87
N LEU A 65 8.74 -4.59 -2.07
CA LEU A 65 9.40 -5.39 -1.03
C LEU A 65 10.43 -6.39 -1.57
N ILE A 66 10.27 -6.82 -2.83
CA ILE A 66 11.15 -7.79 -3.48
C ILE A 66 12.29 -7.07 -4.23
N THR A 67 11.99 -5.93 -4.82
CA THR A 67 12.85 -5.31 -5.84
C THR A 67 13.64 -4.12 -5.33
N LYS A 68 13.26 -3.54 -4.20
CA LYS A 68 13.84 -2.30 -3.68
C LYS A 68 14.63 -2.53 -2.41
N GLY A 69 15.71 -1.77 -2.25
CA GLY A 69 16.48 -1.75 -1.03
C GLY A 69 15.74 -1.06 0.12
N VAL A 70 16.11 -1.37 1.35
CA VAL A 70 15.48 -0.84 2.58
C VAL A 70 15.44 0.70 2.59
N ASP A 71 16.52 1.36 2.17
CA ASP A 71 16.57 2.83 2.10
C ASP A 71 15.56 3.42 1.10
N GLU A 72 15.33 2.73 -0.02
CA GLU A 72 14.35 3.13 -1.02
C GLU A 72 12.92 2.90 -0.52
N LEU A 73 12.67 1.76 0.12
CA LEU A 73 11.40 1.47 0.79
C LEU A 73 11.06 2.54 1.83
N TYR A 74 12.04 2.94 2.64
CA TYR A 74 11.86 3.99 3.65
C TYR A 74 11.47 5.33 3.02
N LYS A 75 12.11 5.71 1.90
CA LYS A 75 11.76 6.93 1.15
C LYS A 75 10.33 6.87 0.61
N ILE A 76 9.89 5.73 0.08
CA ILE A 76 8.55 5.56 -0.48
C ILE A 76 7.49 5.74 0.63
N VAL A 77 7.68 5.08 1.77
CA VAL A 77 6.78 5.18 2.92
C VAL A 77 6.71 6.62 3.43
N LYS A 78 7.87 7.25 3.66
CA LYS A 78 7.94 8.64 4.13
C LYS A 78 7.20 9.60 3.20
N ASN A 79 7.49 9.53 1.90
CA ASN A 79 6.86 10.40 0.89
C ASN A 79 5.35 10.21 0.82
N LYS A 80 4.84 8.98 0.93
CA LYS A 80 3.39 8.75 0.91
C LYS A 80 2.71 9.23 2.19
N LYS A 81 3.36 9.06 3.36
CA LYS A 81 2.85 9.56 4.64
C LYS A 81 2.74 11.09 4.65
N ASP A 82 3.76 11.77 4.15
CA ASP A 82 3.79 13.23 4.06
C ASP A 82 2.66 13.74 3.13
N ARG A 83 2.49 13.13 1.95
CA ARG A 83 1.38 13.46 1.03
C ARG A 83 -0.01 13.22 1.63
N LYS A 84 -0.21 12.13 2.40
CA LYS A 84 -1.50 11.84 3.07
C LYS A 84 -1.81 12.90 4.13
N ARG A 85 -0.79 13.34 4.87
CA ARG A 85 -0.92 14.41 5.85
C ARG A 85 -1.29 15.75 5.20
N GLU A 86 -0.57 16.15 4.15
CA GLU A 86 -0.87 17.37 3.40
C GLU A 86 -2.28 17.36 2.80
N ALA A 87 -2.74 16.20 2.31
CA ALA A 87 -4.10 16.05 1.79
C ALA A 87 -5.16 16.17 2.90
N ARG A 88 -4.90 15.65 4.11
CA ARG A 88 -5.79 15.84 5.27
C ARG A 88 -5.87 17.30 5.70
N GLU A 89 -4.73 17.99 5.79
CA GLU A 89 -4.65 19.40 6.17
C GLU A 89 -5.43 20.29 5.17
N LYS A 90 -5.27 20.07 3.85
CA LYS A 90 -6.06 20.80 2.83
C LYS A 90 -7.57 20.57 2.92
N LYS A 91 -8.01 19.33 3.23
CA LYS A 91 -9.44 19.03 3.40
C LYS A 91 -10.06 19.73 4.62
N LEU A 92 -9.28 19.93 5.69
CA LEU A 92 -9.71 20.68 6.88
C LEU A 92 -9.84 22.19 6.58
N ASP A 93 -8.93 22.73 5.79
CA ASP A 93 -8.96 24.14 5.37
C ASP A 93 -10.14 24.42 4.40
N GLU A 94 -10.43 23.53 3.45
CA GLU A 94 -11.60 23.68 2.56
C GLU A 94 -12.94 23.60 3.31
N ALA A 95 -13.03 22.76 4.35
CA ALA A 95 -14.23 22.63 5.17
C ALA A 95 -14.49 23.88 6.04
N THR A 96 -13.44 24.56 6.50
CA THR A 96 -13.56 25.79 7.32
C THR A 96 -13.92 27.02 6.48
N VAL A 97 -13.45 27.10 5.23
CA VAL A 97 -13.82 28.17 4.28
C VAL A 97 -15.26 28.03 3.77
N GLY A 98 -15.76 26.80 3.58
CA GLY A 98 -17.15 26.55 3.16
C GLY A 98 -18.21 26.90 4.22
N ALA A 99 -17.84 26.87 5.51
CA ALA A 99 -18.73 27.22 6.62
C ALA A 99 -18.88 28.75 6.81
N THR A 100 -17.86 29.54 6.49
CA THR A 100 -17.87 31.01 6.63
C THR A 100 -18.68 31.71 5.53
N GLY A 101 -18.86 31.08 4.36
CA GLY A 101 -19.65 31.65 3.25
C GLY A 101 -21.17 31.59 3.41
N ARG A 102 -21.73 30.82 4.36
CA ARG A 102 -23.20 30.68 4.54
C ARG A 102 -23.81 31.61 5.59
N VAL A 103 -23.00 32.36 6.34
CA VAL A 103 -23.50 33.20 7.45
C VAL A 103 -23.83 34.63 6.98
N ALA A 104 -23.36 35.06 5.80
CA ALA A 104 -23.51 36.43 5.33
C ALA A 104 -24.88 36.76 4.67
N ASP A 105 -25.76 35.77 4.43
CA ASP A 105 -27.05 35.97 3.73
C ASP A 105 -28.26 35.86 4.70
N LYS A 106 -28.18 36.47 5.90
CA LYS A 106 -29.35 36.60 6.80
C LYS A 106 -29.50 37.92 7.55
N GLU A 107 -28.62 38.90 7.35
CA GLU A 107 -28.74 40.21 8.01
C GLU A 107 -28.99 41.30 6.97
N GLY A 108 -30.27 41.54 6.63
CA GLY A 108 -30.60 42.64 5.73
C GLY A 108 -32.05 42.74 5.28
N LYS A 109 -33.04 42.56 6.18
CA LYS A 109 -34.42 43.03 5.89
C LYS A 109 -35.35 43.16 7.09
N ASP A 110 -34.99 44.06 8.01
CA ASP A 110 -35.93 44.80 8.88
C ASP A 110 -35.10 46.02 9.31
N ASP A 111 -35.36 47.24 8.89
CA ASP A 111 -36.47 48.05 9.38
C ASP A 111 -36.67 49.23 8.42
N THR A 112 -37.88 49.43 7.90
CA THR A 112 -38.40 50.78 7.57
C THR A 112 -39.91 50.70 7.45
N LYS A 113 -40.58 50.71 8.60
CA LYS A 113 -41.96 51.20 8.72
C LYS A 113 -42.24 51.65 10.14
N LYS A 114 -41.84 52.89 10.47
CA LYS A 114 -42.50 53.65 11.53
C LYS A 114 -42.30 55.16 11.38
N SER A 115 -43.31 55.80 10.81
CA SER A 115 -43.92 57.10 11.19
C SER A 115 -44.41 57.84 9.96
#